data_AF-A0A2V7YB74-F1
#
_entry.id   AF-A0A2V7YB74-F1
#
_cell.length_a   1.000
_cell.length_b   1.000
_cell.length_c   1.000
_cell.angle_alpha   90.00
_cell.angle_beta   90.00
_cell.angle_gamma   90.00
#
_symmetry.space_group_name_H-M   'P 1'
#
loop_
_entity.id
_entity.type
_entity.pdbx_description
1 polymer ?
#
loop_
_entity_poly.entity_id
_entity_poly.type
_entity_poly.pdbx_seq_one_letter_code
_entity_poly.pdbx_strand_id
1 'polypeptide(L)'
;MQPSWQNSLASLRRAREPYEIFGDDRGYIVVFPSNGDVPLLAVRRDQRRKGIGRSLLAAAASHVGKPLRIMNIEDQFETFLEHCGATRLVRQIEMVRSL
;
A
#
# COMPACT_ATOMS: atom_id res chain seq x y z
N MET A 1 3.69 -11.31 9.85
CA MET A 1 4.47 -10.21 9.27
C MET A 1 3.87 -8.92 9.77
N GLN A 2 4.70 -8.03 10.32
CA GLN A 2 4.27 -6.72 10.79
C GLN A 2 4.69 -5.67 9.75
N PRO A 3 3.81 -4.73 9.38
CA PRO A 3 4.17 -3.68 8.43
C PRO A 3 5.29 -2.81 9.00
N SER A 4 6.00 -2.10 8.11
CA SER A 4 6.89 -1.01 8.53
C SER A 4 6.15 -0.02 9.43
N TRP A 5 6.86 0.70 10.30
CA TRP A 5 6.21 1.64 11.21
C TRP A 5 5.38 2.70 10.46
N GLN A 6 5.81 3.12 9.26
CA GLN A 6 5.06 4.05 8.39
C GLN A 6 3.73 3.43 7.93
N ASN A 7 3.73 2.14 7.61
CA ASN A 7 2.57 1.40 7.13
C ASN A 7 1.73 0.80 8.27
N SER A 8 2.00 1.18 9.53
CA SER A 8 1.28 0.68 10.70
C SER A 8 -0.08 1.37 10.89
N LEU A 9 -1.03 0.66 11.48
CA LEU A 9 -2.34 1.22 11.84
C LEU A 9 -2.22 2.41 12.81
N ALA A 10 -1.18 2.41 13.66
CA ALA A 10 -0.89 3.53 14.55
C ALA A 10 -0.49 4.80 13.76
N SER A 11 0.26 4.65 12.66
CA SER A 11 0.61 5.78 11.78
C SER A 11 -0.61 6.30 11.02
N LEU A 12 -1.46 5.40 10.49
CA LEU A 12 -2.73 5.78 9.87
C LEU A 12 -3.64 6.55 10.83
N ARG A 13 -3.77 6.11 12.08
CA ARG A 13 -4.58 6.78 13.11
C ARG A 13 -4.05 8.16 13.51
N ARG A 14 -2.75 8.40 13.34
CA ARG A 14 -2.13 9.72 13.59
C ARG A 14 -2.19 10.65 12.39
N ALA A 15 -2.52 10.14 11.20
CA ALA A 15 -2.62 10.96 10.01
C ALA A 15 -3.72 12.01 10.21
N ARG A 16 -3.38 13.28 9.97
CA ARG A 16 -4.35 14.38 9.97
C ARG A 16 -5.09 14.49 8.63
N GLU A 17 -4.50 13.94 7.59
CA GLU A 17 -5.04 13.94 6.24
C GLU A 17 -6.12 12.86 6.08
N PRO A 18 -7.24 13.13 5.40
CA PRO A 18 -8.26 12.13 5.14
C PRO A 18 -7.71 11.01 4.25
N TYR A 19 -8.00 9.77 4.65
CA TYR A 19 -7.75 8.58 3.85
C TYR A 19 -9.06 7.87 3.54
N GLU A 20 -9.04 7.08 2.48
CA GLU A 20 -10.16 6.25 2.06
C GLU A 20 -9.76 4.78 2.04
N ILE A 21 -10.72 3.89 2.24
CA ILE A 21 -10.52 2.44 2.26
C ILE A 21 -11.40 1.81 1.18
N PHE A 22 -10.81 0.99 0.31
CA PHE A 22 -11.52 0.16 -0.65
C PHE A 22 -11.31 -1.31 -0.33
N GLY A 23 -12.33 -2.14 -0.56
CA GLY A 23 -12.24 -3.60 -0.43
C GLY A 23 -13.17 -4.18 0.62
N ASP A 24 -12.88 -5.43 1.01
CA ASP A 24 -13.68 -6.26 1.90
C ASP A 24 -12.80 -7.19 2.76
N ASP A 25 -13.41 -8.22 3.36
CA ASP A 25 -12.75 -9.21 4.20
C ASP A 25 -11.68 -10.06 3.47
N ARG A 26 -11.69 -10.08 2.14
CA ARG A 26 -10.72 -10.79 1.31
C ARG A 26 -9.48 -9.94 1.05
N GLY A 27 -9.61 -8.62 1.09
CA GLY A 27 -8.52 -7.69 0.96
C GLY A 27 -8.98 -6.25 0.86
N TYR A 28 -8.10 -5.33 1.26
CA TYR A 28 -8.38 -3.90 1.26
C TYR A 28 -7.12 -3.08 0.94
N ILE A 29 -7.35 -1.86 0.47
CA ILE A 29 -6.35 -0.83 0.20
C ILE A 29 -6.75 0.45 0.92
N VAL A 30 -5.78 1.10 1.54
CA VAL A 30 -5.91 2.43 2.12
C VAL A 30 -5.16 3.40 1.23
N VAL A 31 -5.77 4.53 0.88
CA VAL A 31 -5.17 5.55 0.03
C VAL A 31 -5.44 6.95 0.56
N PHE A 32 -4.48 7.85 0.39
CA PHE A 32 -4.64 9.30 0.58
C PHE A 32 -4.96 9.96 -0.78
N PRO A 33 -6.22 10.34 -1.07
CA PRO A 33 -6.59 10.84 -2.40
C PRO A 33 -5.91 12.17 -2.78
N SER A 34 -5.51 12.94 -1.78
CA SER A 34 -4.79 14.21 -1.96
C SER A 34 -3.47 14.05 -2.72
N ASN A 35 -2.76 12.94 -2.54
CA ASN A 35 -1.40 12.75 -3.06
C ASN A 35 -1.15 11.37 -3.70
N GLY A 36 -2.11 10.44 -3.63
CA GLY A 36 -2.01 9.09 -4.19
C GLY A 36 -1.15 8.13 -3.37
N ASP A 37 -0.79 8.48 -2.14
CA ASP A 37 -0.02 7.60 -1.26
C ASP A 37 -0.85 6.43 -0.77
N VAL A 38 -0.26 5.23 -0.82
CA VAL A 38 -0.87 3.96 -0.46
C VAL A 38 -0.08 3.36 0.70
N PRO A 39 -0.43 3.73 1.94
CA PRO A 39 0.25 3.23 3.14
C PRO A 39 -0.02 1.76 3.41
N LEU A 40 -1.10 1.19 2.85
CA LEU A 40 -1.50 -0.18 3.15
C LEU A 40 -2.26 -0.83 1.99
N LEU A 41 -1.79 -2.00 1.58
CA LEU A 41 -2.49 -2.92 0.69
C LEU A 41 -2.35 -4.33 1.26
N ALA A 42 -3.48 -4.96 1.57
CA ALA A 42 -3.51 -6.29 2.17
C ALA A 42 -4.50 -7.20 1.45
N VAL A 43 -4.08 -8.44 1.20
CA VAL A 43 -4.95 -9.52 0.71
C VAL A 43 -4.79 -10.73 1.61
N ARG A 44 -5.91 -11.26 2.08
CA ARG A 44 -5.97 -12.44 2.95
C ARG A 44 -5.25 -13.61 2.29
N ARG A 45 -4.45 -14.36 3.07
CA ARG A 45 -3.47 -15.31 2.52
C ARG A 45 -4.11 -16.39 1.63
N ASP A 46 -5.28 -16.88 2.01
CA ASP A 46 -6.12 -17.85 1.29
C ASP A 46 -6.84 -17.27 0.04
N GLN A 47 -6.81 -15.94 -0.13
CA GLN A 47 -7.43 -15.23 -1.25
C GLN A 47 -6.39 -14.62 -2.21
N ARG A 48 -5.10 -14.81 -1.95
CA ARG A 48 -4.01 -14.34 -2.82
C ARG A 48 -4.02 -15.06 -4.17
N ARG A 49 -3.39 -14.45 -5.17
CA ARG A 49 -3.28 -14.95 -6.55
C ARG A 49 -4.61 -15.08 -7.31
N LYS A 50 -5.69 -14.48 -6.79
CA LYS A 50 -7.02 -14.40 -7.43
C LYS A 50 -7.33 -13.04 -8.07
N GLY A 51 -6.31 -12.20 -8.31
CA GLY A 51 -6.49 -10.88 -8.91
C GLY A 51 -6.97 -9.75 -7.98
N ILE A 52 -7.30 -10.04 -6.71
CA ILE A 52 -7.86 -9.07 -5.75
C ILE A 52 -6.96 -7.84 -5.58
N GLY A 53 -5.66 -8.02 -5.31
CA GLY A 53 -4.74 -6.89 -5.14
C GLY A 53 -4.67 -5.98 -6.36
N ARG A 54 -4.68 -6.55 -7.57
CA ARG A 54 -4.69 -5.79 -8.83
C ARG A 54 -6.00 -5.01 -9.00
N SER A 55 -7.14 -5.63 -8.65
CA SER A 55 -8.45 -4.98 -8.70
C SER A 55 -8.54 -3.81 -7.71
N LEU A 56 -8.00 -3.97 -6.49
CA LEU A 56 -7.93 -2.90 -5.50
C LEU A 56 -7.05 -1.73 -5.98
N LEU A 57 -5.88 -2.02 -6.56
CA LEU A 57 -5.01 -0.99 -7.14
C LEU A 57 -5.69 -0.23 -8.28
N ALA A 58 -6.37 -0.95 -9.18
CA ALA A 58 -7.09 -0.32 -10.30
C ALA A 58 -8.25 0.57 -9.81
N ALA A 59 -9.04 0.10 -8.83
CA ALA A 59 -10.12 0.87 -8.24
C ALA A 59 -9.60 2.14 -7.57
N ALA A 60 -8.57 2.04 -6.74
CA ALA A 60 -7.96 3.19 -6.08
C ALA A 60 -7.36 4.17 -7.10
N ALA A 61 -6.63 3.69 -8.12
CA ALA A 61 -6.05 4.55 -9.15
C ALA A 61 -7.13 5.30 -9.95
N SER A 62 -8.21 4.61 -10.33
CA SER A 62 -9.34 5.21 -11.05
C SER A 62 -10.05 6.26 -10.21
N HIS A 63 -10.19 6.05 -8.90
CA HIS A 63 -10.83 7.01 -7.99
C HIS A 63 -9.97 8.23 -7.70
N VAL A 64 -8.68 8.02 -7.42
CA VAL A 64 -7.75 9.09 -7.07
C VAL A 64 -7.40 9.97 -8.28
N GLY A 65 -7.36 9.39 -9.48
CA GLY A 65 -7.02 10.12 -10.71
C GLY A 65 -5.55 10.58 -10.77
N LYS A 66 -4.67 9.99 -9.94
CA LYS A 66 -3.22 10.27 -9.86
C LYS A 66 -2.45 8.95 -9.79
N PRO A 67 -1.14 8.94 -10.12
CA PRO A 67 -0.29 7.78 -9.90
C PRO A 67 -0.29 7.37 -8.42
N LEU A 68 -0.52 6.08 -8.16
CA LEU A 68 -0.40 5.53 -6.82
C LEU A 68 1.07 5.41 -6.42
N ARG A 69 1.37 5.74 -5.17
CA ARG A 69 2.72 5.68 -4.60
C ARG A 69 2.69 4.70 -3.42
N ILE A 70 3.54 3.68 -3.47
CA ILE A 70 3.65 2.68 -2.40
C ILE A 70 5.10 2.71 -1.92
N MET A 71 5.29 2.93 -0.63
CA MET A 71 6.62 3.05 0.00
C MET A 71 6.85 1.95 1.02
N ASN A 72 8.13 1.70 1.34
CA ASN A 72 8.57 0.69 2.30
C ASN A 72 7.99 -0.71 2.02
N ILE A 73 8.09 -1.13 0.75
CA ILE A 73 7.67 -2.46 0.31
C ILE A 73 8.71 -3.52 0.68
N GLU A 74 8.25 -4.72 1.00
CA GLU A 74 9.10 -5.90 1.16
C GLU A 74 9.43 -6.50 -0.22
N ASP A 75 10.58 -7.15 -0.37
CA ASP A 75 11.06 -7.70 -1.66
C ASP A 75 10.02 -8.65 -2.31
N GLN A 76 9.35 -9.48 -1.51
CA GLN A 76 8.29 -10.40 -1.99
C GLN A 76 7.05 -9.68 -2.57
N PHE A 77 6.88 -8.40 -2.27
CA PHE A 77 5.79 -7.57 -2.76
C PHE A 77 6.19 -6.78 -4.03
N GLU A 78 7.49 -6.51 -4.22
CA GLU A 78 8.04 -5.80 -5.39
C GLU A 78 7.61 -6.49 -6.69
N THR A 79 7.84 -7.81 -6.81
CA THR A 79 7.44 -8.57 -8.00
C THR A 79 5.93 -8.46 -8.28
N PHE A 80 5.08 -8.47 -7.25
CA PHE A 80 3.64 -8.31 -7.45
C PHE A 80 3.29 -6.93 -8.01
N LEU A 81 3.93 -5.88 -7.51
CA LEU A 81 3.70 -4.50 -7.97
C LEU A 81 4.19 -4.30 -9.41
N GLU A 82 5.35 -4.86 -9.75
CA GLU A 82 5.86 -4.86 -11.14
C GLU A 82 4.89 -5.55 -12.10
N HIS A 83 4.33 -6.70 -11.72
CA HIS A 83 3.28 -7.38 -12.50
C HIS A 83 1.98 -6.56 -12.62
N CYS A 84 1.76 -5.60 -11.72
CA CYS A 84 0.65 -4.64 -11.79
C CYS A 84 1.01 -3.37 -12.58
N GLY A 85 2.22 -3.28 -13.14
CA GLY A 85 2.70 -2.13 -13.92
C GLY A 85 3.34 -1.02 -13.11
N ALA A 86 3.68 -1.26 -11.84
CA ALA A 86 4.44 -0.29 -11.05
C ALA A 86 5.91 -0.26 -11.51
N THR A 87 6.46 0.95 -11.56
CA THR A 87 7.90 1.16 -11.81
C THR A 87 8.59 1.52 -10.51
N ARG A 88 9.71 0.86 -10.21
CA ARG A 88 10.55 1.24 -9.08
C ARG A 88 11.20 2.61 -9.32
N LEU A 89 10.97 3.55 -8.38
CA LEU A 89 11.52 4.91 -8.47
C LEU A 89 12.66 5.15 -7.49
N VAL A 90 12.44 4.87 -6.20
CA VAL A 90 13.38 5.17 -5.11
C VAL A 90 13.46 4.00 -4.12
N ARG A 91 14.60 3.85 -3.45
CA ARG A 91 14.75 2.96 -2.28
C ARG A 91 14.97 3.83 -1.04
N GLN A 92 14.14 3.66 -0.02
CA GLN A 92 14.33 4.30 1.29
C GLN A 92 15.25 3.43 2.16
N ILE A 93 16.05 4.07 3.02
CA ILE A 93 16.95 3.41 3.98
C ILE A 93 16.44 3.77 5.37
N GLU A 94 16.18 2.75 6.20
CA GLU A 94 15.87 2.94 7.63
C GLU A 94 17.17 3.00 8.45
N MET A 95 17.29 3.99 9.33
CA MET A 95 18.42 4.16 10.24
C MET A 95 17.92 4.17 11.68
N VAL A 96 18.54 3.37 12.55
CA VAL A 96 18.18 3.27 13.97
C VAL A 96 19.45 3.49 14.80
N ARG A 97 19.38 4.36 15.81
CA ARG A 97 20.43 4.49 16.84
C ARG A 97 19.81 4.11 18.19
N SER A 98 20.27 3.01 18.76
CA SER A 98 19.98 2.67 20.15
C SER A 98 20.73 3.64 21.07
N LEU A 99 20.04 4.13 22.10
CA LEU A 99 20.67 4.81 23.24
C LEU A 99 21.07 3.79 24.30
#